data_AF-A0A238XC00-F1
#
_entry.id   AF-A0A238XC00-F1
#
_cell.length_a   1.000
_cell.length_b   1.000
_cell.length_c   1.000
_cell.angle_alpha   90.00
_cell.angle_beta   90.00
_cell.angle_gamma   90.00
#
_symmetry.space_group_name_H-M   'P 1'
#
loop_
_entity.id
_entity.type
_entity.pdbx_description
1 polymer ?
#
loop_
_entity_poly.entity_id
_entity_poly.type
_entity_poly.pdbx_seq_one_letter_code
_entity_poly.pdbx_strand_id
1 'polypeptide(L)'
;MFPMMPKNPVRLWAQFARMAIEAQTVIGLRTAGMIGMMSQSPGEPFRMVAEKQAAATESLFAIAQSAGRGHSAERMMAAALRPYGKRTRANSRRLSKIR
;
A
#
# COMPACT_ATOMS: atom_id res chain seq x y z
N MET A 1 28.41 14.48 -1.73
CA MET A 1 28.15 13.69 -2.96
C MET A 1 27.78 12.27 -2.53
N PHE A 2 26.61 11.77 -2.92
CA PHE A 2 25.92 10.60 -2.36
C PHE A 2 26.74 9.28 -2.30
N PRO A 3 26.81 8.57 -1.16
CA PRO A 3 27.14 7.16 -1.13
C PRO A 3 25.84 6.34 -1.05
N MET A 4 25.24 6.02 -2.20
CA MET A 4 24.08 5.10 -2.27
C MET A 4 24.32 3.99 -3.29
N MET A 5 25.51 3.38 -3.29
CA MET A 5 25.68 2.07 -3.92
C MET A 5 25.41 1.00 -2.85
N PRO A 6 24.37 0.16 -2.98
CA PRO A 6 24.13 -0.92 -2.03
C PRO A 6 25.35 -1.87 -2.02
N LYS A 7 25.82 -2.24 -0.82
CA LYS A 7 26.99 -3.13 -0.60
C LYS A 7 26.90 -4.49 -1.32
N ASN A 8 25.72 -4.87 -1.81
CA ASN A 8 25.51 -6.03 -2.66
C ASN A 8 24.34 -5.79 -3.65
N PRO A 9 24.60 -5.32 -4.88
CA PRO A 9 23.56 -5.01 -5.85
C PRO A 9 22.76 -6.26 -6.28
N VAL A 10 23.40 -7.42 -6.33
CA VAL A 10 22.74 -8.70 -6.69
C VAL A 10 21.67 -9.08 -5.66
N ARG A 11 21.96 -8.91 -4.37
CA ARG A 11 20.99 -9.18 -3.29
C ARG A 11 19.79 -8.23 -3.34
N LEU A 12 20.00 -6.96 -3.72
CA LEU A 12 18.90 -6.01 -3.91
C LEU A 12 18.04 -6.41 -5.12
N TRP A 13 18.68 -6.75 -6.24
CA TRP A 13 17.98 -7.24 -7.44
C TRP A 13 17.16 -8.49 -7.17
N ALA A 14 17.70 -9.46 -6.41
CA ALA A 14 16.96 -10.66 -6.03
C ALA A 14 15.73 -10.34 -5.15
N GLN A 15 15.85 -9.41 -4.20
CA GLN A 15 14.71 -8.94 -3.40
C GLN A 15 13.66 -8.24 -4.25
N PHE A 16 14.09 -7.41 -5.20
CA PHE A 16 13.19 -6.73 -6.13
C PHE A 16 12.46 -7.74 -7.02
N ALA A 17 13.16 -8.71 -7.61
CA ALA A 17 12.57 -9.76 -8.41
C ALA A 17 11.54 -10.58 -7.63
N ARG A 18 11.86 -10.94 -6.38
CA ARG A 18 10.94 -11.62 -5.47
C ARG A 18 9.67 -10.79 -5.22
N MET A 19 9.82 -9.50 -4.88
CA MET A 19 8.68 -8.60 -4.68
C MET A 19 7.85 -8.45 -5.95
N ALA A 20 8.48 -8.39 -7.14
CA ALA A 20 7.78 -8.30 -8.41
C ALA A 20 6.91 -9.55 -8.65
N ILE A 21 7.46 -10.75 -8.41
CA ILE A 21 6.71 -12.01 -8.52
C ILE A 21 5.54 -12.02 -7.53
N GLU A 22 5.79 -11.71 -6.26
CA GLU A 22 4.75 -11.64 -5.21
C GLU A 22 3.65 -10.64 -5.59
N ALA A 23 4.01 -9.48 -6.14
CA ALA A 23 3.05 -8.48 -6.60
C ALA A 23 2.20 -8.99 -7.77
N GLN A 24 2.80 -9.66 -8.76
CA GLN A 24 2.06 -10.25 -9.89
C GLN A 24 1.08 -11.32 -9.42
N THR A 25 1.46 -12.16 -8.45
CA THR A 25 0.54 -13.13 -7.86
C THR A 25 -0.67 -12.45 -7.20
N VAL A 26 -0.46 -11.39 -6.41
CA VAL A 26 -1.56 -10.66 -5.76
C VAL A 26 -2.47 -9.99 -6.79
N ILE A 27 -1.90 -9.40 -7.85
CA ILE A 27 -2.67 -8.81 -8.95
C ILE A 27 -3.51 -9.89 -9.63
N GLY A 28 -2.91 -11.04 -9.98
CA GLY A 28 -3.60 -12.17 -10.58
C GLY A 28 -4.78 -12.66 -9.76
N LEU A 29 -4.59 -12.88 -8.45
CA LEU A 29 -5.65 -13.32 -7.54
C LEU A 29 -6.81 -12.31 -7.46
N ARG A 30 -6.50 -11.01 -7.43
CA ARG A 30 -7.53 -9.96 -7.39
C ARG A 30 -8.29 -9.85 -8.71
N THR A 31 -7.60 -9.97 -9.84
CA THR A 31 -8.22 -9.99 -11.18
C THR A 31 -9.10 -11.22 -11.35
N ALA A 32 -8.63 -12.41 -10.93
CA ALA A 32 -9.41 -13.64 -10.92
C ALA A 32 -10.70 -13.48 -10.09
N GLY A 33 -10.61 -12.83 -8.92
CA GLY A 33 -11.77 -12.49 -8.12
C GLY A 33 -12.75 -11.51 -8.80
N MET A 34 -12.26 -10.50 -9.53
CA MET A 34 -13.10 -9.53 -10.23
C MET A 34 -13.86 -10.12 -11.42
N ILE A 35 -13.29 -11.09 -12.13
CA ILE A 35 -13.93 -11.74 -13.28
C ILE A 35 -14.67 -13.04 -12.91
N GLY A 36 -14.78 -13.35 -11.61
CA GLY A 36 -15.56 -14.49 -11.12
C GLY A 36 -14.85 -15.85 -11.14
N MET A 37 -13.54 -15.90 -11.43
CA MET A 37 -12.75 -17.14 -11.38
C MET A 37 -12.43 -17.61 -9.95
N MET A 38 -12.52 -16.72 -8.95
CA MET A 38 -12.31 -17.02 -7.53
C MET A 38 -13.40 -16.34 -6.69
N SER A 39 -13.88 -17.03 -5.64
CA SER A 39 -14.86 -16.45 -4.72
C SER A 39 -14.27 -15.23 -3.99
N GLN A 40 -15.00 -14.12 -4.06
CA GLN A 40 -14.75 -12.88 -3.33
C GLN A 40 -16.05 -12.45 -2.68
N SER A 41 -15.99 -11.82 -1.51
CA SER A 41 -17.21 -11.21 -0.95
C SER A 41 -17.76 -10.16 -1.93
N PRO A 42 -19.08 -10.15 -2.20
CA PRO A 42 -19.71 -9.12 -3.00
C PRO A 42 -19.31 -7.73 -2.49
N GLY A 43 -18.80 -6.88 -3.38
CA GLY A 43 -18.39 -5.51 -3.05
C GLY A 43 -16.96 -5.33 -2.51
N GLU A 44 -16.18 -6.37 -2.25
CA GLU A 44 -14.80 -6.21 -1.75
C GLU A 44 -13.87 -5.43 -2.73
N PRO A 45 -13.94 -5.62 -4.07
CA PRO A 45 -13.17 -4.79 -5.00
C PRO A 45 -13.54 -3.30 -4.91
N PHE A 46 -14.83 -2.99 -4.85
CA PHE A 46 -15.33 -1.61 -4.70
C PHE A 46 -14.90 -1.00 -3.36
N ARG A 47 -14.96 -1.79 -2.28
CA ARG A 47 -14.50 -1.39 -0.95
C ARG A 47 -13.02 -1.07 -0.95
N MET A 48 -12.18 -1.88 -1.61
CA MET A 48 -10.75 -1.62 -1.70
C MET A 48 -10.43 -0.33 -2.47
N VAL A 49 -11.18 0.00 -3.53
CA VAL A 49 -11.02 1.26 -4.26
C VAL A 49 -11.45 2.45 -3.39
N ALA A 50 -12.60 2.34 -2.72
CA ALA A 50 -13.09 3.36 -1.80
C ALA A 50 -12.11 3.59 -0.63
N GLU A 51 -11.52 2.52 -0.08
CA GLU A 51 -10.50 2.61 0.96
C GLU A 51 -9.28 3.42 0.47
N LYS A 52 -8.81 3.23 -0.76
CA LYS A 52 -7.68 4.00 -1.33
C LYS A 52 -8.01 5.48 -1.50
N GLN A 53 -9.21 5.80 -2.01
CA GLN A 53 -9.65 7.19 -2.17
C GLN A 53 -9.78 7.90 -0.81
N ALA A 54 -10.42 7.25 0.15
CA ALA A 54 -10.54 7.78 1.51
C ALA A 54 -9.17 7.97 2.18
N ALA A 55 -8.22 7.05 1.95
CA ALA A 55 -6.83 7.21 2.42
C ALA A 55 -6.18 8.46 1.83
N ALA A 56 -6.32 8.67 0.52
CA ALA A 56 -5.74 9.81 -0.17
C ALA A 56 -6.27 11.13 0.39
N THR A 57 -7.59 11.25 0.58
CA THR A 57 -8.21 12.44 1.17
C THR A 57 -7.73 12.68 2.60
N GLU A 58 -7.71 11.64 3.46
CA GLU A 58 -7.18 11.73 4.83
C GLU A 58 -5.71 12.16 4.85
N SER A 59 -4.90 11.63 3.93
CA SER A 59 -3.49 11.97 3.79
C SER A 59 -3.29 13.43 3.40
N LEU A 60 -4.09 13.95 2.45
CA LEU A 60 -4.06 15.36 2.06
C LEU A 60 -4.42 16.28 3.24
N PHE A 61 -5.46 15.94 3.99
CA PHE A 61 -5.81 16.68 5.21
C PHE A 61 -4.71 16.61 6.28
N ALA A 62 -4.06 15.46 6.44
CA ALA A 62 -2.98 15.28 7.40
C ALA A 62 -1.74 16.11 7.02
N ILE A 63 -1.43 16.21 5.73
CA ILE A 63 -0.38 17.08 5.21
C ILE A 63 -0.73 18.55 5.48
N ALA A 64 -1.92 19.01 5.08
CA ALA A 64 -2.34 20.40 5.25
C ALA A 64 -2.31 20.82 6.73
N GLN A 65 -2.80 19.96 7.63
CA GLN A 65 -2.74 20.18 9.07
C GLN A 65 -1.32 20.18 9.64
N SER A 66 -0.41 19.40 9.08
CA SER A 66 0.99 19.35 9.52
C SER A 66 1.76 20.57 9.02
N ALA A 67 1.49 21.00 7.78
CA ALA A 67 2.04 22.23 7.20
C ALA A 67 1.59 23.47 7.99
N GLY A 68 0.30 23.57 8.31
CA GLY A 68 -0.24 24.68 9.11
C GLY A 68 0.32 24.75 10.54
N ARG A 69 0.88 23.65 11.05
CA ARG A 69 1.58 23.59 12.35
C ARG A 69 3.09 23.80 12.24
N GLY A 70 3.62 24.10 11.05
CA GLY A 70 5.05 24.31 10.83
C GLY A 70 5.90 23.05 11.03
N HIS A 71 5.34 21.85 10.82
CA HIS A 71 6.11 20.62 10.95
C HIS A 71 7.15 20.45 9.84
N SER A 72 8.22 19.71 10.14
CA SER A 72 9.24 19.33 9.15
C SER A 72 8.64 18.45 8.04
N ALA A 73 9.27 18.49 6.86
CA ALA A 73 8.85 17.69 5.71
C ALA A 73 8.77 16.19 6.02
N GLU A 74 9.69 15.67 6.83
CA GLU A 74 9.67 14.27 7.29
C GLU A 74 8.40 13.95 8.10
N ARG A 75 8.02 14.83 9.03
CA ARG A 75 6.83 14.65 9.86
C ARG A 75 5.54 14.80 9.05
N MET A 76 5.53 15.67 8.05
CA MET A 76 4.43 15.78 7.08
C MET A 76 4.27 14.50 6.27
N MET A 77 5.37 13.92 5.77
CA MET A 77 5.37 12.64 5.05
C MET A 77 4.89 11.49 5.95
N ALA A 78 5.35 11.42 7.20
CA ALA A 78 4.88 10.43 8.16
C ALA A 78 3.37 10.56 8.42
N ALA A 79 2.86 11.78 8.55
CA ALA A 79 1.42 12.05 8.68
C ALA A 79 0.64 11.61 7.43
N ALA A 80 1.18 11.86 6.24
CA ALA A 80 0.60 11.43 4.97
C ALA A 80 0.53 9.90 4.82
N LEU A 81 1.49 9.15 5.35
CA LEU A 81 1.55 7.69 5.20
C LEU A 81 0.66 6.94 6.20
N ARG A 82 0.30 7.57 7.32
CA ARG A 82 -0.46 6.93 8.41
C ARG A 82 -1.83 6.37 7.95
N PRO A 83 -2.64 7.07 7.15
CA PRO A 83 -3.93 6.55 6.64
C PRO A 83 -3.78 5.30 5.76
N TYR A 84 -2.75 5.27 4.90
CA TYR A 84 -2.43 4.13 4.05
C TYR A 84 -2.01 2.93 4.90
N GLY A 85 -1.12 3.11 5.88
CA GLY A 85 -0.68 2.03 6.77
C GLY A 85 -1.84 1.37 7.54
N LYS A 86 -2.80 2.17 8.02
CA LYS A 86 -4.00 1.66 8.72
C LYS A 86 -4.83 0.75 7.81
N ARG A 87 -5.07 1.15 6.56
CA ARG A 87 -5.88 0.40 5.59
C ARG A 87 -5.16 -0.82 5.05
N THR A 88 -3.86 -0.74 4.78
CA THR A 88 -3.05 -1.91 4.39
C THR A 88 -3.08 -2.99 5.46
N ARG A 89 -2.97 -2.61 6.75
CA ARG A 89 -3.04 -3.56 7.86
C ARG A 89 -4.44 -4.19 8.00
N ALA A 90 -5.50 -3.41 7.80
CA ALA A 90 -6.86 -3.93 7.78
C ALA A 90 -7.08 -4.90 6.61
N ASN A 91 -6.60 -4.56 5.41
CA ASN A 91 -6.69 -5.38 4.21
C ASN A 91 -5.95 -6.72 4.36
N SER A 92 -4.70 -6.67 4.82
CA SER A 92 -3.90 -7.88 5.10
C SER A 92 -4.59 -8.82 6.10
N ARG A 93 -5.17 -8.28 7.18
CA ARG A 93 -5.93 -9.07 8.17
C ARG A 93 -7.21 -9.71 7.61
N ARG A 94 -7.83 -9.10 6.59
CA ARG A 94 -9.01 -9.69 5.93
C ARG A 94 -8.59 -10.78 4.97
N LEU A 95 -7.55 -10.55 4.16
CA LEU A 95 -7.01 -11.55 3.24
C LEU A 95 -6.53 -12.81 3.98
N SER A 96 -5.94 -12.66 5.17
CA SER A 96 -5.50 -13.81 5.98
C SER A 96 -6.64 -14.59 6.65
N LYS A 97 -7.87 -14.08 6.63
CA LYS A 97 -9.05 -14.70 7.26
C LYS A 97 -9.95 -15.44 6.28
N ILE A 98 -9.73 -15.28 4.97
CA ILE A 98 -10.46 -16.02 3.96
C ILE A 98 -9.90 -17.45 3.97
N ARG A 99 -10.64 -18.37 4.60
CA ARG A 99 -10.45 -19.82 4.54
C ARG A 99 -11.68 -20.43 3.89
#